data_AF-A0A0H4A820-F1
#
_entry.id   AF-A0A0H4A820-F1
#
_cell.length_a   1.000
_cell.length_b   1.000
_cell.length_c   1.000
_cell.angle_alpha   90.00
_cell.angle_beta   90.00
_cell.angle_gamma   90.00
#
_symmetry.space_group_name_H-M   'P 1'
#
loop_
_entity.id
_entity.type
_entity.pdbx_description
1 polymer ?
#
loop_
_entity_poly.entity_id
_entity_poly.type
_entity_poly.pdbx_seq_one_letter_code
_entity_poly.pdbx_strand_id
1 'polypeptide(L)'
;LECVHCSSTVGTDCSGQVKSCTDDQTHCQTITSELIKDGRATRGVFKFCAAAEAQNWIHREELLTTFFQLEIQICNTDNCNQGPGQITPRDNTPNGVKCKQCYVEHSEVCDTEETTECTGDMNKCLFMSGLVCNDGTDYYVCAQRVCTNLASPEQHPFYFEVTAGNIQKIEITEGISDA
;
A
#
# COMPACT_ATOMS: atom_id res chain seq x y z
N LEU A 1 -15.30 -19.66 -12.44
CA LEU A 1 -15.18 -18.21 -12.26
C LEU A 1 -14.34 -17.66 -13.40
N GLU A 2 -14.83 -16.64 -14.08
CA GLU A 2 -14.10 -15.88 -15.11
C GLU A 2 -13.79 -14.48 -14.62
N CYS A 3 -12.55 -14.02 -14.72
CA CYS A 3 -12.14 -12.69 -14.26
C CYS A 3 -11.40 -11.92 -15.36
N VAL A 4 -11.49 -10.60 -15.33
CA VAL A 4 -10.63 -9.75 -16.15
C VAL A 4 -9.20 -9.78 -15.60
N HIS A 5 -8.23 -9.94 -16.49
CA HIS A 5 -6.80 -9.87 -16.20
C HIS A 5 -6.17 -8.68 -16.93
N CYS A 6 -5.69 -7.69 -16.17
CA CYS A 6 -4.91 -6.56 -16.70
C CYS A 6 -4.08 -5.88 -15.62
N SER A 7 -3.16 -5.05 -16.06
CA SER A 7 -2.34 -4.19 -15.21
C SER A 7 -2.12 -2.85 -15.90
N SER A 8 -2.37 -1.76 -15.19
CA SER A 8 -1.94 -0.42 -15.59
C SER A 8 -1.38 0.29 -14.38
N THR A 9 -0.19 0.88 -14.51
CA THR A 9 0.41 1.74 -13.48
C THR A 9 -0.05 3.20 -13.61
N VAL A 10 -0.86 3.51 -14.62
CA VAL A 10 -1.39 4.85 -14.89
C VAL A 10 -2.88 4.78 -15.19
N GLY A 11 -3.67 5.53 -14.43
CA GLY A 11 -5.11 5.69 -14.62
C GLY A 11 -5.95 4.97 -13.59
N THR A 12 -7.27 5.06 -13.75
CA THR A 12 -8.26 4.51 -12.81
C THR A 12 -8.85 3.18 -13.29
N ASP A 13 -8.37 2.65 -14.41
CA ASP A 13 -8.87 1.41 -14.97
C ASP A 13 -7.79 0.76 -15.85
N CYS A 14 -8.01 -0.52 -16.15
CA CYS A 14 -7.26 -1.24 -17.17
C CYS A 14 -8.19 -2.15 -17.96
N SER A 15 -7.83 -2.35 -19.23
CA SER A 15 -8.50 -3.28 -20.14
C SER A 15 -7.61 -4.49 -20.37
N GLY A 16 -8.20 -5.68 -20.36
CA GLY A 16 -7.45 -6.91 -20.65
C GLY A 16 -8.35 -8.10 -20.93
N GLN A 17 -7.76 -9.28 -20.93
CA GLN A 17 -8.44 -10.51 -21.30
C GLN A 17 -9.24 -11.07 -20.13
N VAL A 18 -10.40 -11.65 -20.44
CA VAL A 18 -11.12 -12.51 -19.50
C VAL A 18 -10.41 -13.86 -19.48
N LYS A 19 -10.13 -14.37 -18.27
CA LYS A 19 -9.53 -15.68 -18.06
C LYS A 19 -10.35 -16.50 -17.07
N SER A 20 -10.43 -17.79 -17.31
CA SER A 20 -10.98 -18.75 -16.35
C SER A 20 -9.98 -18.93 -15.20
N CYS A 21 -10.45 -18.78 -13.97
CA CYS A 21 -9.67 -19.05 -12.77
C CYS A 21 -9.49 -20.54 -12.53
N THR A 22 -8.42 -20.93 -11.84
CA THR A 22 -8.18 -22.31 -11.40
C THR A 22 -9.07 -22.68 -10.22
N ASP A 23 -9.14 -23.98 -9.88
CA ASP A 23 -10.06 -24.50 -8.85
C ASP A 23 -9.81 -23.90 -7.44
N ASP A 24 -8.58 -23.48 -7.15
CA ASP A 24 -8.15 -22.81 -5.92
C ASP A 24 -8.42 -21.29 -5.92
N GLN A 25 -8.81 -20.72 -7.06
CA GLN A 25 -9.06 -19.30 -7.25
C GLN A 25 -10.56 -19.00 -7.33
N THR A 26 -11.17 -18.79 -6.18
CA THR A 26 -12.63 -18.62 -6.06
C THR A 26 -13.09 -17.16 -6.09
N HIS A 27 -12.18 -16.20 -6.28
CA HIS A 27 -12.48 -14.77 -6.35
C HIS A 27 -11.86 -14.10 -7.57
N CYS A 28 -12.51 -13.04 -8.05
CA CYS A 28 -11.86 -12.01 -8.84
C CYS A 28 -11.38 -10.92 -7.91
N GLN A 29 -10.21 -10.35 -8.22
CA GLN A 29 -9.60 -9.28 -7.45
C GLN A 29 -9.34 -8.07 -8.34
N THR A 30 -9.53 -6.89 -7.75
CA THR A 30 -9.05 -5.61 -8.24
C THR A 30 -8.17 -4.98 -7.16
N ILE A 31 -6.91 -4.69 -7.49
CA ILE A 31 -6.04 -3.85 -6.68
C ILE A 31 -6.02 -2.46 -7.29
N THR A 32 -6.35 -1.45 -6.49
CA THR A 32 -6.18 -0.03 -6.85
C THR A 32 -5.11 0.57 -5.97
N SER A 33 -4.10 1.20 -6.56
CA SER A 33 -3.09 1.97 -5.84
C SER A 33 -3.26 3.46 -6.12
N GLU A 34 -3.05 4.29 -5.11
CA GLU A 34 -2.93 5.74 -5.25
C GLU A 34 -1.69 6.24 -4.51
N LEU A 35 -0.88 7.01 -5.22
CA LEU A 35 0.22 7.77 -4.65
C LEU A 35 -0.08 9.25 -4.86
N ILE A 36 -0.23 9.98 -3.78
CA ILE A 36 -0.33 11.43 -3.77
C ILE A 36 1.01 11.97 -3.34
N LYS A 37 1.67 12.74 -4.21
CA LYS A 37 2.92 13.44 -3.88
C LYS A 37 2.76 14.91 -4.25
N ASP A 38 2.97 15.80 -3.27
CA ASP A 38 2.86 17.25 -3.45
C ASP A 38 1.53 17.68 -4.10
N GLY A 39 0.43 17.04 -3.66
CA GLY A 39 -0.92 17.30 -4.16
C GLY A 39 -1.25 16.69 -5.53
N ARG A 40 -0.33 15.94 -6.14
CA ARG A 40 -0.56 15.24 -7.42
C ARG A 40 -0.80 13.76 -7.18
N ALA A 41 -1.98 13.29 -7.56
CA ALA A 41 -2.36 11.88 -7.48
C ALA A 41 -1.94 11.12 -8.75
N THR A 42 -1.32 9.97 -8.55
CA THR A 42 -1.07 8.95 -9.57
C THR A 42 -1.74 7.66 -9.14
N ARG A 43 -2.40 6.97 -10.08
CA ARG A 43 -3.20 5.78 -9.80
C ARG A 43 -2.80 4.62 -10.70
N GLY A 44 -2.89 3.42 -10.15
CA GLY A 44 -2.70 2.17 -10.86
C GLY A 44 -3.84 1.20 -10.53
N VAL A 45 -4.14 0.31 -11.47
CA VAL A 45 -5.18 -0.71 -11.35
C VAL A 45 -4.66 -2.04 -11.87
N PHE A 46 -4.87 -3.11 -11.09
CA PHE A 46 -4.48 -4.46 -11.40
C PHE A 46 -5.66 -5.39 -11.17
N LYS A 47 -5.94 -6.27 -12.13
CA LYS A 47 -7.08 -7.19 -12.09
C LYS A 47 -6.60 -8.61 -12.36
N PHE A 48 -7.04 -9.57 -11.56
CA PHE A 48 -6.69 -10.99 -11.70
C PHE A 48 -7.58 -11.90 -10.85
N CYS A 49 -7.53 -13.22 -11.10
CA CYS A 49 -8.07 -14.24 -10.21
C CYS A 49 -7.31 -14.30 -8.87
N ALA A 50 -8.03 -14.49 -7.78
CA ALA A 50 -7.50 -14.55 -6.43
C ALA A 50 -7.98 -15.79 -5.68
N ALA A 51 -7.17 -16.20 -4.70
CA ALA A 51 -7.41 -17.37 -3.88
C ALA A 51 -8.61 -17.19 -2.93
N ALA A 52 -9.07 -18.28 -2.32
CA ALA A 52 -10.23 -18.26 -1.43
C ALA A 52 -10.02 -17.43 -0.16
N GLU A 53 -8.77 -17.31 0.31
CA GLU A 53 -8.35 -16.53 1.47
C GLU A 53 -8.19 -15.04 1.20
N ALA A 54 -8.26 -14.60 -0.07
CA ALA A 54 -8.20 -13.19 -0.40
C ALA A 54 -9.38 -12.46 0.26
N GLN A 55 -9.13 -11.24 0.75
CA GLN A 55 -10.12 -10.43 1.45
C GLN A 55 -10.05 -8.98 1.01
N ASN A 56 -11.17 -8.27 1.15
CA ASN A 56 -11.17 -6.82 0.99
C ASN A 56 -10.23 -6.21 2.03
N TRP A 57 -9.36 -5.31 1.59
CA TRP A 57 -8.34 -4.76 2.46
C TRP A 57 -7.89 -3.39 1.95
N ILE A 58 -7.59 -2.49 2.89
CA ILE A 58 -7.04 -1.17 2.57
C ILE A 58 -5.77 -0.97 3.40
N HIS A 59 -4.67 -0.70 2.72
CA HIS A 59 -3.40 -0.26 3.29
C HIS A 59 -3.25 1.25 3.07
N ARG A 60 -2.79 1.96 4.10
CA ARG A 60 -2.44 3.38 4.01
C ARG A 60 -1.14 3.67 4.73
N GLU A 61 -0.37 4.57 4.16
CA GLU A 61 0.80 5.16 4.79
C GLU A 61 0.99 6.63 4.39
N GLU A 62 1.50 7.43 5.32
CA GLU A 62 1.70 8.86 5.13
C GLU A 62 3.03 9.34 5.70
N LEU A 63 3.74 10.10 4.87
CA LEU A 63 5.01 10.77 5.16
C LEU A 63 4.93 12.20 4.64
N LEU A 64 4.83 13.19 5.54
CA LEU A 64 4.82 14.61 5.16
C LEU A 64 3.78 14.93 4.06
N THR A 65 4.24 15.25 2.84
CA THR A 65 3.39 15.59 1.67
C THR A 65 3.12 14.39 0.75
N THR A 66 3.56 13.19 1.16
CA THR A 66 3.41 11.94 0.40
C THR A 66 2.46 11.01 1.12
N PHE A 67 1.46 10.51 0.39
CA PHE A 67 0.47 9.56 0.88
C PHE A 67 0.35 8.41 -0.12
N PHE A 68 0.40 7.19 0.39
CA PHE A 68 0.18 5.99 -0.39
C PHE A 68 -1.02 5.22 0.16
N GLN A 69 -1.88 4.77 -0.74
CA GLN A 69 -2.98 3.87 -0.44
C GLN A 69 -3.02 2.73 -1.44
N LEU A 70 -3.29 1.53 -0.94
CA LEU A 70 -3.57 0.36 -1.74
C LEU A 70 -4.86 -0.28 -1.25
N GLU A 71 -5.81 -0.49 -2.16
CA GLU A 71 -7.10 -1.09 -1.86
C GLU A 71 -7.30 -2.36 -2.69
N ILE A 72 -7.60 -3.45 -2.00
CA ILE A 72 -7.97 -4.74 -2.57
C ILE A 72 -9.48 -4.89 -2.49
N GLN A 73 -10.11 -5.13 -3.62
CA GLN A 73 -11.52 -5.44 -3.74
C GLN A 73 -11.70 -6.82 -4.34
N ILE A 74 -12.53 -7.64 -3.70
CA ILE A 74 -12.85 -9.00 -4.12
C ILE A 74 -14.32 -9.17 -4.44
N CYS A 75 -14.61 -10.03 -5.41
CA CYS A 75 -15.95 -10.44 -5.78
C CYS A 75 -15.92 -11.87 -6.35
N ASN A 76 -17.06 -12.56 -6.40
CA ASN A 76 -17.10 -14.01 -6.67
C ASN A 76 -18.09 -14.42 -7.77
N THR A 77 -18.42 -13.51 -8.68
CA THR A 77 -19.25 -13.80 -9.87
C THR A 77 -18.46 -13.51 -11.15
N ASP A 78 -18.82 -14.15 -12.26
CA ASP A 78 -18.08 -14.00 -13.52
C ASP A 78 -18.04 -12.53 -13.96
N ASN A 79 -16.85 -12.08 -14.36
CA ASN A 79 -16.54 -10.74 -14.83
C ASN A 79 -16.85 -9.60 -13.84
N CYS A 80 -17.01 -9.90 -12.55
CA CYS A 80 -17.39 -8.91 -11.54
C CYS A 80 -16.33 -7.80 -11.33
N ASN A 81 -15.07 -8.04 -11.72
CA ASN A 81 -13.98 -7.07 -11.64
C ASN A 81 -13.80 -6.21 -12.91
N GLN A 82 -14.74 -6.24 -13.86
CA GLN A 82 -14.58 -5.53 -15.14
C GLN A 82 -14.53 -4.00 -15.01
N GLY A 83 -15.20 -3.42 -14.03
CA GLY A 83 -15.29 -1.96 -13.86
C GLY A 83 -13.98 -1.28 -13.43
N PRO A 84 -13.96 0.06 -13.39
CA PRO A 84 -12.83 0.83 -12.89
C PRO A 84 -12.44 0.46 -11.46
N GLY A 85 -11.15 0.56 -11.15
CA GLY A 85 -10.66 0.40 -9.78
C GLY A 85 -11.27 1.48 -8.89
N GLN A 86 -11.81 1.07 -7.75
CA GLN A 86 -12.33 2.01 -6.76
C GLN A 86 -11.26 2.33 -5.73
N ILE A 87 -11.40 3.51 -5.13
CA ILE A 87 -10.57 3.91 -3.99
C ILE A 87 -11.42 4.63 -2.96
N THR A 88 -11.33 4.16 -1.72
CA THR A 88 -11.97 4.76 -0.57
C THR A 88 -11.23 6.06 -0.23
N PRO A 89 -11.90 7.23 -0.22
CA PRO A 89 -11.26 8.48 0.13
C PRO A 89 -10.61 8.43 1.52
N ARG A 90 -9.44 9.03 1.67
CA ARG A 90 -8.76 9.11 2.97
C ARG A 90 -9.51 10.03 3.93
N ASP A 91 -9.56 9.64 5.19
CA ASP A 91 -10.00 10.50 6.27
C ASP A 91 -8.79 11.33 6.75
N ASN A 92 -8.92 12.66 6.69
CA ASN A 92 -7.86 13.59 7.08
C ASN A 92 -8.01 14.08 8.52
N THR A 93 -9.02 13.61 9.26
CA THR A 93 -9.20 13.99 10.66
C THR A 93 -8.05 13.43 11.50
N PRO A 94 -7.33 14.26 12.27
CA PRO A 94 -6.32 13.79 13.21
C PRO A 94 -6.91 12.79 14.20
N ASN A 95 -6.23 11.66 14.41
CA ASN A 95 -6.73 10.57 15.26
C ASN A 95 -6.09 10.54 16.66
N GLY A 96 -5.22 11.50 16.97
CA GLY A 96 -4.52 11.63 18.26
C GLY A 96 -3.27 10.76 18.41
N VAL A 97 -2.98 9.88 17.45
CA VAL A 97 -1.72 9.12 17.40
C VAL A 97 -0.65 9.99 16.78
N LYS A 98 0.55 10.01 17.38
CA LYS A 98 1.72 10.67 16.82
C LYS A 98 2.80 9.65 16.47
N CYS A 99 3.41 9.81 15.30
CA CYS A 99 4.53 8.99 14.86
C CYS A 99 5.74 9.85 14.57
N LYS A 100 6.93 9.31 14.86
CA LYS A 100 8.18 9.86 14.33
C LYS A 100 8.13 9.81 12.80
N GLN A 101 8.49 10.89 12.12
CA GLN A 101 8.51 10.92 10.65
C GLN A 101 9.86 11.37 10.12
N CYS A 102 10.43 10.58 9.21
CA CYS A 102 11.68 10.91 8.54
C CYS A 102 11.79 10.16 7.22
N TYR A 103 12.67 10.66 6.36
CA TYR A 103 13.04 10.04 5.10
C TYR A 103 14.52 10.33 4.83
N VAL A 104 15.31 9.28 4.60
CA VAL A 104 16.74 9.40 4.33
C VAL A 104 17.10 8.54 3.14
N GLU A 105 17.69 9.17 2.12
CA GLU A 105 18.20 8.49 0.93
C GLU A 105 19.58 7.91 1.18
N HIS A 106 19.88 6.80 0.51
CA HIS A 106 21.15 6.09 0.58
C HIS A 106 21.56 5.70 2.02
N SER A 107 20.58 5.44 2.89
CA SER A 107 20.77 5.06 4.29
C SER A 107 19.72 4.04 4.71
N GLU A 108 20.11 3.08 5.55
CA GLU A 108 19.18 2.16 6.22
C GLU A 108 18.68 2.71 7.57
N VAL A 109 19.19 3.87 7.99
CA VAL A 109 18.89 4.49 9.28
C VAL A 109 18.11 5.77 9.06
N CYS A 110 17.04 5.92 9.83
CA CYS A 110 16.15 7.07 9.84
C CYS A 110 15.75 7.33 11.29
N ASP A 111 16.54 8.16 11.98
CA ASP A 111 16.31 8.53 13.37
C ASP A 111 15.95 10.01 13.43
N THR A 112 14.87 10.31 14.15
CA THR A 112 14.36 11.65 14.36
C THR A 112 13.67 11.72 15.72
N GLU A 113 13.58 12.91 16.29
CA GLU A 113 12.69 13.21 17.42
C GLU A 113 11.43 13.97 16.97
N GLU A 114 11.36 14.38 15.71
CA GLU A 114 10.19 15.06 15.17
C GLU A 114 9.03 14.08 15.00
N THR A 115 7.86 14.49 15.48
CA THR A 115 6.63 13.70 15.42
C THR A 115 5.54 14.45 14.67
N THR A 116 4.70 13.71 13.95
CA THR A 116 3.54 14.23 13.22
C THR A 116 2.28 13.51 13.68
N GLU A 117 1.15 14.23 13.71
CA GLU A 117 -0.16 13.64 13.99
C GLU A 117 -0.62 12.78 12.80
N CYS A 118 -1.00 11.54 13.09
CA CYS A 118 -1.60 10.65 12.12
C CYS A 118 -3.10 10.95 11.95
N THR A 119 -3.64 10.51 10.82
CA THR A 119 -5.03 10.80 10.44
C THR A 119 -5.81 9.53 10.16
N GLY A 120 -7.14 9.61 10.30
CA GLY A 120 -8.05 8.51 9.97
C GLY A 120 -7.71 7.21 10.70
N ASP A 121 -7.61 6.13 9.92
CA ASP A 121 -7.32 4.77 10.43
C ASP A 121 -5.83 4.47 10.58
N MET A 122 -4.93 5.41 10.26
CA MET A 122 -3.48 5.23 10.44
C MET A 122 -3.09 5.36 11.90
N ASN A 123 -3.28 4.31 12.68
CA ASN A 123 -3.12 4.29 14.13
C ASN A 123 -1.80 3.65 14.62
N LYS A 124 -0.90 3.26 13.72
CA LYS A 124 0.44 2.73 14.04
C LYS A 124 1.53 3.53 13.34
N CYS A 125 2.77 3.31 13.78
CA CYS A 125 3.95 3.83 13.13
C CYS A 125 4.67 2.70 12.39
N LEU A 126 5.06 2.98 11.15
CA LEU A 126 5.87 2.09 10.33
C LEU A 126 7.28 2.65 10.20
N PHE A 127 8.27 1.82 10.42
CA PHE A 127 9.64 2.02 9.93
C PHE A 127 9.91 1.01 8.82
N MET A 128 10.39 1.49 7.68
CA MET A 128 10.85 0.65 6.59
C MET A 128 12.22 1.11 6.12
N SER A 129 13.13 0.17 5.91
CA SER A 129 14.39 0.45 5.23
C SER A 129 14.71 -0.60 4.18
N GLY A 130 15.22 -0.12 3.06
CA GLY A 130 15.85 -0.95 2.06
C GLY A 130 15.89 -0.39 0.65
N LEU A 131 16.13 -1.27 -0.31
CA LEU A 131 16.16 -1.01 -1.75
C LEU A 131 14.74 -0.75 -2.29
N VAL A 132 14.07 0.28 -1.76
CA VAL A 132 12.64 0.57 -2.00
C VAL A 132 12.38 1.94 -2.59
N CYS A 133 13.36 2.85 -2.57
CA CYS A 133 13.24 4.15 -3.22
C CYS A 133 13.70 4.07 -4.67
N ASN A 134 13.12 4.90 -5.53
CA ASN A 134 13.38 4.90 -6.97
C ASN A 134 13.49 6.34 -7.48
N ASP A 135 14.52 6.61 -8.29
CA ASP A 135 14.80 7.93 -8.88
C ASP A 135 14.30 8.07 -10.32
N GLY A 136 13.53 7.10 -10.79
CA GLY A 136 13.06 6.95 -12.16
C GLY A 136 13.91 6.02 -13.03
N THR A 137 15.12 5.66 -12.58
CA THR A 137 16.02 4.75 -13.31
C THR A 137 16.28 3.48 -12.52
N ASP A 138 16.76 3.64 -11.29
CA ASP A 138 17.21 2.52 -10.46
C ASP A 138 16.57 2.60 -9.07
N TYR A 139 16.46 1.44 -8.44
CA TYR A 139 16.13 1.39 -7.02
C TYR A 139 17.39 1.64 -6.18
N TYR A 140 17.25 2.36 -5.08
CA TYR A 140 18.32 2.65 -4.14
C TYR A 140 17.85 2.47 -2.69
N VAL A 141 18.83 2.25 -1.82
CA VAL A 141 18.59 2.08 -0.38
C VAL A 141 18.06 3.37 0.21
N CYS A 142 17.00 3.30 0.99
CA CYS A 142 16.49 4.41 1.77
C CYS A 142 15.81 3.89 3.05
N ALA A 143 15.56 4.79 3.98
CA ALA A 143 14.84 4.50 5.20
C ALA A 143 13.79 5.57 5.47
N GLN A 144 12.63 5.15 5.96
CA GLN A 144 11.52 6.04 6.26
C GLN A 144 10.78 5.63 7.53
N ARG A 145 10.21 6.64 8.20
CA ARG A 145 9.23 6.47 9.28
C ARG A 145 7.94 7.19 8.92
N VAL A 146 6.82 6.49 9.01
CA VAL A 146 5.53 6.95 8.47
C VAL A 146 4.38 6.57 9.42
N CYS A 147 3.25 7.26 9.31
CA CYS A 147 1.99 6.78 9.88
C CYS A 147 1.45 5.64 9.01
N THR A 148 0.83 4.62 9.61
CA THR A 148 0.21 3.52 8.85
C THR A 148 -0.99 2.91 9.59
N ASN A 149 -1.85 2.19 8.85
CA ASN A 149 -2.93 1.38 9.42
C ASN A 149 -2.58 -0.12 9.54
N LEU A 150 -1.33 -0.51 9.23
CA LEU A 150 -0.86 -1.89 9.39
C LEU A 150 -0.75 -2.28 10.86
N ALA A 151 -1.21 -3.49 11.20
CA ALA A 151 -1.08 -4.05 12.54
C ALA A 151 0.21 -4.87 12.73
N SER A 152 0.82 -5.35 11.63
CA SER A 152 2.02 -6.18 11.65
C SER A 152 2.83 -6.04 10.35
N PRO A 153 4.16 -6.29 10.37
CA PRO A 153 5.01 -6.21 9.18
C PRO A 153 4.53 -7.08 8.01
N GLU A 154 4.02 -8.28 8.29
CA GLU A 154 3.59 -9.27 7.31
C GLU A 154 2.43 -8.78 6.43
N GLN A 155 1.69 -7.78 6.92
CA GLN A 155 0.60 -7.16 6.18
C GLN A 155 1.09 -6.13 5.17
N HIS A 156 2.34 -5.69 5.19
CA HIS A 156 2.82 -4.70 4.24
C HIS A 156 2.75 -5.26 2.79
N PRO A 157 2.24 -4.50 1.79
CA PRO A 157 2.06 -5.02 0.42
C PRO A 157 3.35 -5.54 -0.22
N PHE A 158 4.50 -5.04 0.22
CA PHE A 158 5.82 -5.42 -0.27
C PHE A 158 6.57 -6.35 0.70
N TYR A 159 5.91 -6.99 1.67
CA TYR A 159 6.59 -7.87 2.63
C TYR A 159 7.35 -9.02 1.96
N PHE A 160 6.90 -9.49 0.80
CA PHE A 160 7.60 -10.52 0.02
C PHE A 160 9.04 -10.11 -0.37
N GLU A 161 9.32 -8.80 -0.48
CA GLU A 161 10.65 -8.25 -0.78
C GLU A 161 11.64 -8.39 0.38
N VAL A 162 11.15 -8.66 1.59
CA VAL A 162 12.00 -9.03 2.74
C VAL A 162 12.70 -10.37 2.45
N THR A 163 11.96 -11.33 1.88
CA THR A 163 12.53 -12.65 1.53
C THR A 163 13.46 -12.55 0.31
N ALA A 164 13.16 -11.64 -0.62
CA ALA A 164 14.04 -11.35 -1.76
C ALA A 164 15.33 -10.59 -1.35
N GLY A 165 15.38 -10.05 -0.13
CA GLY A 165 16.52 -9.29 0.39
C GLY A 165 16.57 -7.82 -0.08
N ASN A 166 15.53 -7.35 -0.76
CA ASN A 166 15.42 -5.95 -1.19
C ASN A 166 14.96 -5.04 -0.04
N ILE A 167 14.10 -5.55 0.85
CA ILE A 167 13.73 -4.87 2.09
C ILE A 167 14.51 -5.46 3.25
N GLN A 168 15.32 -4.64 3.92
CA GLN A 168 16.14 -5.07 5.04
C GLN A 168 15.34 -5.08 6.34
N LYS A 169 14.40 -4.14 6.52
CA LYS A 169 13.59 -4.07 7.74
C LYS A 169 12.23 -3.43 7.49
N ILE A 170 11.20 -4.06 8.06
CA ILE A 170 9.87 -3.49 8.30
C ILE A 170 9.59 -3.66 9.79
N GLU A 171 9.22 -2.58 10.46
CA GLU A 171 8.87 -2.58 11.88
C GLU A 171 7.59 -1.77 12.07
N ILE A 172 6.61 -2.36 12.74
CA ILE A 172 5.37 -1.70 13.14
C ILE A 172 5.42 -1.48 14.66
N THR A 173 5.20 -0.26 15.10
CA THR A 173 5.12 0.10 16.52
C THR A 173 3.81 0.81 16.83
N GLU A 174 3.44 0.79 18.11
CA GLU A 174 2.46 1.74 18.62
C GLU A 174 2.96 3.18 18.40
N GLY A 175 2.02 4.10 18.20
CA GLY A 175 2.34 5.51 18.21
C GLY A 175 2.37 6.11 19.61
N ILE A 176 2.86 7.33 19.67
CA ILE A 176 2.91 8.14 20.89
C ILE A 176 1.53 8.76 21.06
N SER A 177 0.80 8.33 22.08
CA SER A 177 -0.47 8.95 22.49
C SER A 177 -0.21 9.96 23.60
N ASP A 178 -0.80 11.16 23.50
CA ASP A 178 -0.91 12.05 24.64
C ASP A 178 -1.84 11.36 25.66
N ALA A 179 -1.29 10.98 26.83
CA ALA A 179 -2.00 10.27 27.89
C ALA A 179 -3.11 11.11 28.55
#